data_AF-A0A954G773-F1
#
_entry.id   AF-A0A954G773-F1
#
_cell.length_a   1.000
_cell.length_b   1.000
_cell.length_c   1.000
_cell.angle_alpha   90.00
_cell.angle_beta   90.00
_cell.angle_gamma   90.00
#
_symmetry.space_group_name_H-M   'P 1'
#
loop_
_entity.id
_entity.type
_entity.pdbx_description
1 polymer ?
#
loop_
_entity_poly.entity_id
_entity_poly.type
_entity_poly.pdbx_seq_one_letter_code
_entity_poly.pdbx_strand_id
1 'polypeptide(L)'
;TVWHLFWFLKEDYLYHDTGYLWIDALLALQFAVGHSLLLYPQIRSRITQWLPSAFYGCLFCLQTCLGILLTAWLWRSSSSVIWKFEGAGYWIMSGGFYASWITLLYSLNLTGLGYQTGLTQWWFWLRRKPLPKRAFEPRSLYCCMRHPVYLSFMGLLWFTPVMTLDRALLTGIWTAYIFVGSYLKDERLSFYIGKPYRDYQAKVPGYPFVFFGPLGKRKTRRPASGTPEKISVSRV
;
A
#
# COMPACT_ATOMS: atom_id res chain seq x y z
N THR A 1 4.75 -19.65 -6.44
CA THR A 1 5.50 -18.96 -5.36
C THR A 1 4.69 -17.87 -4.66
N VAL A 2 4.16 -16.84 -5.34
CA VAL A 2 3.26 -15.84 -4.69
C VAL A 2 1.97 -16.48 -4.15
N TRP A 3 1.49 -17.54 -4.80
CA TRP A 3 0.32 -18.32 -4.40
C TRP A 3 0.39 -18.86 -2.95
N HIS A 4 1.57 -19.31 -2.49
CA HIS A 4 1.75 -19.83 -1.13
C HIS A 4 1.88 -18.72 -0.08
N LEU A 5 2.34 -17.53 -0.49
CA LEU A 5 2.58 -16.37 0.37
C LEU A 5 1.31 -15.83 1.04
N PHE A 6 0.14 -16.06 0.46
CA PHE A 6 -1.13 -15.63 1.04
C PHE A 6 -1.99 -16.80 1.48
N TRP A 7 -1.52 -18.02 1.26
CA TRP A 7 -2.21 -19.21 1.70
C TRP A 7 -2.05 -19.43 3.21
N PHE A 8 -1.01 -18.86 3.84
CA PHE A 8 -0.93 -18.78 5.31
C PHE A 8 -2.07 -17.96 5.93
N LEU A 9 -2.79 -17.13 5.16
CA LEU A 9 -4.01 -16.44 5.61
C LEU A 9 -5.26 -17.31 5.46
N LYS A 10 -5.20 -18.41 4.71
CA LYS A 10 -6.35 -19.25 4.32
C LYS A 10 -6.31 -20.64 4.95
N GLU A 11 -5.16 -21.28 5.04
CA GLU A 11 -5.02 -22.65 5.52
C GLU A 11 -4.41 -22.77 6.92
N ASP A 12 -4.79 -23.86 7.59
CA ASP A 12 -4.31 -24.30 8.89
C ASP A 12 -2.86 -24.81 8.78
N TYR A 13 -1.90 -23.92 8.60
CA TYR A 13 -0.49 -24.29 8.71
C TYR A 13 -0.16 -24.56 10.18
N LEU A 14 -0.03 -25.86 10.50
CA LEU A 14 0.65 -26.47 11.64
C LEU A 14 0.65 -25.60 12.91
N TYR A 15 -0.28 -25.88 13.82
CA TYR A 15 -0.28 -25.33 15.16
C TYR A 15 1.07 -25.55 15.83
N HIS A 16 1.84 -24.47 16.00
CA HIS A 16 3.01 -24.48 16.84
C HIS A 16 2.59 -23.96 18.20
N ASP A 17 2.53 -24.87 19.18
CA ASP A 17 2.10 -24.63 20.58
C ASP A 17 2.99 -23.61 21.35
N THR A 18 3.97 -23.00 20.67
CA THR A 18 4.99 -22.08 21.22
C THR A 18 5.17 -20.82 20.36
N GLY A 19 4.20 -20.48 19.52
CA GLY A 19 4.18 -19.22 18.77
C GLY A 19 4.00 -18.03 19.70
N TYR A 20 5.09 -17.39 20.12
CA TYR A 20 4.99 -16.17 20.90
C TYR A 20 4.44 -15.03 20.03
N LEU A 21 3.24 -14.53 20.34
CA LEU A 21 2.57 -13.43 19.60
C LEU A 21 3.44 -12.18 19.41
N TRP A 22 4.42 -11.95 20.29
CA TRP A 22 5.36 -10.84 20.13
C TRP A 22 6.28 -11.02 18.91
N ILE A 23 6.62 -12.25 18.51
CA ILE A 23 7.38 -12.53 17.29
C ILE A 23 6.55 -12.13 16.09
N ASP A 24 5.28 -12.55 16.05
CA ASP A 24 4.35 -12.21 14.96
C ASP A 24 4.09 -10.71 14.89
N ALA A 25 4.01 -10.03 16.04
CA ALA A 25 3.94 -8.57 16.11
C ALA A 25 5.20 -7.91 15.53
N LEU A 26 6.40 -8.39 15.89
CA LEU A 26 7.66 -7.89 15.32
C LEU A 26 7.76 -8.17 13.81
N LEU A 27 7.30 -9.34 13.34
CA LEU A 27 7.23 -9.69 11.92
C LEU A 27 6.22 -8.83 11.15
N ALA A 28 5.12 -8.43 11.77
CA ALA A 28 4.17 -7.50 11.18
C ALA A 28 4.77 -6.08 11.13
N LEU A 29 5.47 -5.65 12.19
CA LEU A 29 6.09 -4.33 12.30
C LEU A 29 7.31 -4.18 11.38
N GLN A 30 8.17 -5.19 11.22
CA GLN A 30 9.35 -5.09 10.35
C GLN A 30 8.96 -4.74 8.91
N PHE A 31 7.85 -5.30 8.42
CA PHE A 31 7.34 -4.99 7.09
C PHE A 31 6.85 -3.54 7.03
N ALA A 32 6.00 -3.14 7.97
CA ALA A 32 5.42 -1.79 8.01
C ALA A 32 6.50 -0.70 8.16
N VAL A 33 7.45 -0.91 9.07
CA VAL A 33 8.57 0.01 9.32
C VAL A 33 9.51 0.03 8.13
N GLY A 34 9.94 -1.12 7.63
CA GLY A 34 10.85 -1.21 6.47
C GLY A 34 10.29 -0.52 5.23
N HIS A 35 9.01 -0.77 4.92
CA HIS A 35 8.32 -0.11 3.80
C HIS A 35 8.17 1.41 4.02
N SER A 36 7.82 1.84 5.23
CA SER A 36 7.66 3.26 5.57
C SER A 36 8.97 4.05 5.52
N LEU A 37 10.07 3.45 6.00
CA LEU A 37 11.38 4.08 6.01
C LEU A 37 11.85 4.40 4.58
N LEU A 38 11.68 3.46 3.64
CA LEU A 38 12.02 3.72 2.23
C LEU A 38 11.06 4.69 1.54
N LEU A 39 9.92 5.01 2.14
CA LEU A 39 9.06 6.08 1.68
C LEU A 39 9.52 7.46 2.22
N TYR A 40 10.42 7.54 3.19
CA TYR A 40 10.85 8.80 3.78
C TYR A 40 11.85 9.54 2.88
N PRO A 41 11.63 10.84 2.56
CA PRO A 41 12.46 11.57 1.60
C PRO A 41 13.95 11.62 1.96
N GLN A 42 14.28 11.74 3.24
CA GLN A 42 15.66 11.81 3.74
C GLN A 42 16.39 10.46 3.60
N ILE A 43 15.67 9.35 3.77
CA ILE A 43 16.25 8.01 3.56
C ILE A 43 16.47 7.79 2.07
N ARG A 44 15.48 8.18 1.24
CA ARG A 44 15.63 8.16 -0.21
C ARG A 44 16.85 8.96 -0.66
N SER A 45 17.01 10.20 -0.18
CA SER A 45 18.12 11.05 -0.61
C SER A 45 19.48 10.45 -0.25
N ARG A 46 19.63 9.89 0.95
CA ARG A 46 20.85 9.19 1.39
C ARG A 46 21.15 7.97 0.53
N ILE A 47 20.17 7.09 0.27
CA ILE A 47 20.38 5.90 -0.56
C ILE A 47 20.75 6.31 -1.99
N THR A 48 20.12 7.35 -2.53
CA THR A 48 20.42 7.82 -3.89
C THR A 48 21.76 8.54 -4.05
N GLN A 49 22.51 8.77 -2.96
CA GLN A 49 23.92 9.19 -3.04
C GLN A 49 24.83 8.04 -3.49
N TRP A 50 24.44 6.79 -3.19
CA TRP A 50 25.23 5.59 -3.49
C TRP A 50 24.67 4.80 -4.69
N LEU A 51 23.36 4.88 -4.91
CA LEU A 51 22.66 4.14 -5.96
C LEU A 51 21.98 5.10 -6.95
N PRO A 52 22.07 4.89 -8.28
CA PRO A 52 21.36 5.73 -9.24
C PRO A 52 19.85 5.76 -8.94
N SER A 53 19.24 6.94 -8.99
CA SER A 53 17.81 7.11 -8.62
C SER A 53 16.85 6.23 -9.43
N ALA A 54 17.25 5.74 -10.61
CA ALA A 54 16.47 4.82 -11.42
C ALA A 54 16.25 3.46 -10.76
N PHE A 55 17.21 2.97 -9.96
CA PHE A 55 17.12 1.68 -9.26
C PHE A 55 16.34 1.75 -7.96
N TYR A 56 16.07 2.95 -7.45
CA TYR A 56 15.39 3.13 -6.16
C TYR A 56 14.03 2.43 -6.13
N GLY A 57 13.26 2.49 -7.21
CA GLY A 57 11.97 1.80 -7.30
C GLY A 57 12.10 0.28 -7.25
N CYS A 58 13.12 -0.29 -7.89
CA CYS A 58 13.40 -1.73 -7.85
C CYS A 58 13.83 -2.18 -6.45
N LEU A 59 14.70 -1.41 -5.79
CA LEU A 59 15.10 -1.66 -4.40
C LEU A 59 13.90 -1.62 -3.46
N PHE A 60 13.03 -0.62 -3.63
CA PHE A 60 11.79 -0.49 -2.86
C PHE A 60 10.86 -1.70 -3.05
N CYS A 61 10.66 -2.11 -4.30
CA CYS A 61 9.87 -3.29 -4.63
C CYS A 61 10.48 -4.56 -4.05
N LEU A 62 11.80 -4.74 -4.18
CA LEU A 62 12.52 -5.89 -3.66
C LEU A 62 12.39 -5.98 -2.13
N GLN A 63 12.62 -4.88 -1.41
CA GLN A 63 12.42 -4.85 0.03
C GLN A 63 10.98 -5.26 0.36
N THR A 64 9.99 -4.68 -0.33
CA THR A 64 8.58 -4.96 -0.04
C THR A 64 8.27 -6.44 -0.22
N CYS A 65 8.75 -7.07 -1.30
CA CYS A 65 8.60 -8.49 -1.54
C CYS A 65 9.30 -9.34 -0.47
N LEU A 66 10.55 -9.01 -0.13
CA LEU A 66 11.32 -9.73 0.90
C LEU A 66 10.69 -9.59 2.28
N GLY A 67 10.17 -8.42 2.62
CA GLY A 67 9.49 -8.17 3.88
C GLY A 67 8.24 -9.04 4.03
N ILE A 68 7.39 -9.12 3.01
CA ILE A 68 6.20 -9.99 3.04
C ILE A 68 6.60 -11.47 3.05
N LEU A 69 7.62 -11.87 2.26
CA LEU A 69 8.17 -13.24 2.27
C LEU A 69 8.68 -13.65 3.65
N LEU A 70 9.42 -12.78 4.31
CA LEU A 70 9.95 -13.02 5.64
C LEU A 70 8.82 -13.15 6.65
N THR A 71 7.80 -12.27 6.59
CA THR A 71 6.62 -12.39 7.44
C THR A 71 5.90 -13.71 7.21
N ALA A 72 5.64 -14.11 5.96
CA ALA A 72 4.92 -15.34 5.64
C ALA A 72 5.71 -16.61 6.01
N TRP A 73 7.05 -16.59 5.87
CA TRP A 73 7.88 -17.76 6.12
C TRP A 73 8.15 -18.00 7.60
N LEU A 74 8.33 -16.93 8.38
CA LEU A 74 8.60 -17.02 9.82
C LEU A 74 7.33 -16.94 10.67
N TRP A 75 6.15 -16.85 10.04
CA TRP A 75 4.87 -16.74 10.72
C TRP A 75 4.59 -17.95 11.61
N ARG A 76 4.16 -17.71 12.86
CA ARG A 76 3.81 -18.77 13.79
C ARG A 76 2.31 -18.74 14.06
N SER A 77 1.57 -19.72 13.52
CA SER A 77 0.12 -19.82 13.74
C SER A 77 -0.20 -20.10 15.20
N SER A 78 -1.14 -19.33 15.78
CA SER A 78 -1.66 -19.57 17.13
C SER A 78 -2.80 -20.58 17.11
N SER A 79 -2.94 -21.36 18.19
CA SER A 79 -4.08 -22.25 18.44
C SER A 79 -5.39 -21.54 18.77
N SER A 80 -5.32 -20.25 19.11
CA SER A 80 -6.49 -19.47 19.52
C SER A 80 -7.27 -18.97 18.29
N VAL A 81 -8.43 -19.58 18.04
CA VAL A 81 -9.36 -19.16 16.97
C VAL A 81 -10.33 -18.12 17.51
N ILE A 82 -10.44 -16.97 16.83
CA ILE A 82 -11.42 -15.91 17.14
C ILE A 82 -12.74 -16.20 16.44
N TRP A 83 -12.67 -16.51 15.13
CA TRP A 83 -13.84 -16.95 14.37
C TRP A 83 -13.47 -17.99 13.32
N LYS A 84 -14.45 -18.85 13.03
CA LYS A 84 -14.40 -19.82 11.94
C LYS A 84 -15.77 -19.87 11.28
N PHE A 85 -15.83 -19.49 10.02
CA PHE A 85 -17.04 -19.57 9.21
C PHE A 85 -17.08 -20.89 8.45
N GLU A 86 -18.24 -21.55 8.47
CA GLU A 86 -18.50 -22.81 7.76
C GLU A 86 -19.69 -22.64 6.79
N GLY A 87 -19.87 -23.60 5.87
CA GLY A 87 -20.97 -23.59 4.89
C GLY A 87 -21.00 -22.34 4.00
N ALA A 88 -22.14 -21.66 3.95
CA ALA A 88 -22.31 -20.45 3.13
C ALA A 88 -21.37 -19.30 3.55
N GLY A 89 -21.11 -19.14 4.85
CA GLY A 89 -20.21 -18.10 5.36
C GLY A 89 -18.78 -18.25 4.86
N TYR A 90 -18.28 -19.49 4.79
CA TYR A 90 -16.97 -19.82 4.21
C TYR A 90 -16.86 -19.35 2.76
N TRP A 91 -17.89 -19.61 1.94
CA TRP A 91 -17.91 -19.23 0.54
C TRP A 91 -18.03 -17.73 0.33
N ILE A 92 -18.80 -17.03 1.17
CA ILE A 92 -18.90 -15.56 1.13
C ILE A 92 -17.53 -14.93 1.45
N MET A 93 -16.87 -15.38 2.52
CA MET A 93 -15.54 -14.88 2.89
C MET A 93 -14.50 -15.19 1.82
N SER A 94 -14.50 -16.43 1.30
CA SER A 94 -13.60 -16.82 0.21
C SER A 94 -13.85 -16.00 -1.06
N GLY A 95 -15.11 -15.74 -1.42
CA GLY A 95 -15.47 -14.88 -2.53
C GLY A 95 -14.93 -13.46 -2.36
N GLY A 96 -15.09 -12.88 -1.17
CA GLY A 96 -14.52 -11.58 -0.82
C GLY A 96 -12.99 -11.53 -0.93
N PHE A 97 -12.30 -12.61 -0.51
CA PHE A 97 -10.85 -12.74 -0.64
C PHE A 97 -10.39 -12.73 -2.10
N TYR A 98 -11.01 -13.55 -2.96
CA TYR A 98 -10.67 -13.60 -4.39
C TYR A 98 -11.05 -12.30 -5.12
N ALA A 99 -12.18 -11.69 -4.77
CA ALA A 99 -12.56 -10.38 -5.30
C ALA A 99 -11.54 -9.29 -4.91
N SER A 100 -11.02 -9.36 -3.68
CA SER A 100 -9.97 -8.44 -3.21
C SER A 100 -8.67 -8.61 -4.00
N TRP A 101 -8.28 -9.85 -4.33
CA TRP A 101 -7.16 -10.12 -5.22
C TRP A 101 -7.33 -9.53 -6.61
N ILE A 102 -8.48 -9.77 -7.24
CA ILE A 102 -8.79 -9.25 -8.58
C ILE A 102 -8.74 -7.72 -8.56
N THR A 103 -9.37 -7.10 -7.57
CA THR A 103 -9.41 -5.64 -7.41
C THR A 103 -8.02 -5.07 -7.14
N LEU A 104 -7.18 -5.77 -6.37
CA LEU A 104 -5.79 -5.40 -6.13
C LEU A 104 -5.02 -5.38 -7.45
N LEU A 105 -5.00 -6.50 -8.19
CA LEU A 105 -4.28 -6.61 -9.46
C LEU A 105 -4.75 -5.58 -10.49
N TYR A 106 -6.07 -5.37 -10.58
CA TYR A 106 -6.67 -4.35 -11.43
C TYR A 106 -6.23 -2.93 -11.03
N SER A 107 -6.25 -2.63 -9.73
CA SER A 107 -5.83 -1.33 -9.20
C SER A 107 -4.33 -1.07 -9.43
N LEU A 108 -3.48 -2.09 -9.30
CA LEU A 108 -2.05 -2.02 -9.60
C LEU A 108 -1.81 -1.76 -11.11
N ASN A 109 -2.57 -2.44 -11.97
CA ASN A 109 -2.54 -2.22 -13.42
C ASN A 109 -2.91 -0.78 -13.81
N LEU A 110 -3.98 -0.22 -13.23
CA LEU A 110 -4.39 1.17 -13.45
C LEU A 110 -3.29 2.18 -13.07
N THR A 111 -2.58 1.92 -11.98
CA THR A 111 -1.41 2.72 -11.57
C THR A 111 -0.16 2.43 -12.37
N GLY A 112 -0.15 1.48 -13.28
CA GLY A 112 1.01 1.10 -14.08
C GLY A 112 2.04 0.32 -13.25
N LEU A 113 2.04 -1.00 -13.42
CA LEU A 113 2.93 -1.93 -12.71
C LEU A 113 4.40 -1.54 -12.80
N GLY A 114 4.87 -1.10 -13.98
CA GLY A 114 6.27 -0.71 -14.16
C GLY A 114 6.70 0.49 -13.30
N TYR A 115 5.79 1.40 -12.97
CA TYR A 115 6.10 2.52 -12.07
C TYR A 115 6.10 2.10 -10.60
N GLN A 116 5.27 1.12 -10.24
CA GLN A 116 5.21 0.58 -8.88
C GLN A 116 6.41 -0.30 -8.56
N THR A 117 6.87 -1.10 -9.52
CA THR A 117 8.05 -1.96 -9.36
C THR A 117 9.36 -1.20 -9.56
N GLY A 118 9.32 0.01 -10.13
CA GLY A 118 10.53 0.75 -10.52
C GLY A 118 11.11 0.33 -11.88
N LEU A 119 10.54 -0.69 -12.52
CA LEU A 119 11.04 -1.24 -13.77
C LEU A 119 11.01 -0.23 -14.91
N THR A 120 10.00 0.65 -14.96
CA THR A 120 9.94 1.71 -15.97
C THR A 120 11.10 2.69 -15.81
N GLN A 121 11.40 3.10 -14.57
CA GLN A 121 12.50 4.02 -14.27
C GLN A 121 13.85 3.40 -14.65
N TRP A 122 14.05 2.13 -14.29
CA TRP A 122 15.23 1.38 -14.65
C TRP A 122 15.41 1.22 -16.17
N TRP A 123 14.34 0.85 -16.87
CA TRP A 123 14.37 0.61 -18.32
C TRP A 123 14.69 1.86 -19.14
N PHE A 124 14.10 3.00 -18.78
CA PHE A 124 14.37 4.28 -19.45
C PHE A 124 15.79 4.78 -19.16
N TRP A 125 16.29 4.55 -17.95
CA TRP A 125 17.68 4.83 -17.59
C TRP A 125 18.66 3.98 -18.41
N LEU A 126 18.40 2.66 -18.53
CA LEU A 126 19.22 1.75 -19.33
C LEU A 126 19.28 2.20 -20.80
N ARG A 127 18.15 2.68 -21.34
CA ARG A 127 18.04 3.19 -22.71
C ARG A 127 18.54 4.64 -22.88
N ARG A 128 19.03 5.28 -21.81
CA ARG A 128 19.44 6.71 -21.79
C ARG A 128 18.36 7.66 -22.32
N LYS A 129 17.08 7.33 -22.08
CA LYS A 129 15.93 8.15 -22.48
C LYS A 129 15.35 8.89 -21.27
N PRO A 130 14.81 10.11 -21.45
CA PRO A 130 14.14 10.82 -20.38
C PRO A 130 12.92 10.04 -19.90
N LEU A 131 12.70 10.01 -18.58
CA LEU A 131 11.51 9.38 -18.01
C LEU A 131 10.26 10.15 -18.47
N PRO A 132 9.24 9.48 -19.04
CA PRO A 132 8.02 10.15 -19.48
C PRO A 132 7.31 10.80 -18.30
N LYS A 133 6.95 12.08 -18.46
CA LYS A 133 6.11 12.79 -17.49
C LYS A 133 4.71 12.19 -17.51
N ARG A 134 4.23 11.74 -16.35
CA ARG A 134 2.88 11.19 -16.22
C ARG A 134 1.90 12.30 -15.83
N ALA A 135 0.91 12.54 -16.67
CA ALA A 135 -0.22 13.39 -16.30
C ALA A 135 -1.00 12.74 -15.15
N PHE A 136 -1.38 13.55 -14.16
CA PHE A 136 -2.24 13.09 -13.08
C PHE A 136 -3.68 13.04 -13.57
N GLU A 137 -4.13 11.86 -13.99
CA GLU A 137 -5.48 11.61 -14.47
C GLU A 137 -6.08 10.41 -13.72
N PRO A 138 -6.95 10.64 -12.72
CA PRO A 138 -7.67 9.55 -12.07
C PRO A 138 -8.64 8.89 -13.07
N ARG A 139 -8.64 7.55 -13.13
CA ARG A 139 -9.51 6.75 -14.00
C ARG A 139 -10.12 5.57 -13.24
N SER A 140 -11.30 5.09 -13.67
CA SER A 140 -11.98 3.91 -13.12
C SER A 140 -12.17 4.00 -11.59
N LEU A 141 -11.66 3.04 -10.81
CA LEU A 141 -11.76 3.00 -9.35
C LEU A 141 -11.24 4.27 -8.66
N TYR A 142 -10.24 4.92 -9.26
CA TYR A 142 -9.69 6.17 -8.74
C TYR A 142 -10.67 7.34 -8.86
N CYS A 143 -11.76 7.23 -9.63
CA CYS A 143 -12.83 8.23 -9.64
C CYS A 143 -13.74 8.12 -8.41
N CYS A 144 -13.83 6.93 -7.81
CA CYS A 144 -14.71 6.66 -6.67
C CYS A 144 -13.99 6.75 -5.32
N MET A 145 -12.70 6.35 -5.26
CA MET A 145 -11.89 6.38 -4.04
C MET A 145 -10.42 6.64 -4.35
N ARG A 146 -9.67 7.26 -3.43
CA ARG A 146 -8.25 7.59 -3.66
C ARG A 146 -7.29 6.42 -3.49
N HIS A 147 -7.63 5.45 -2.63
CA HIS A 147 -6.72 4.35 -2.25
C HIS A 147 -7.27 2.95 -2.52
N PRO A 148 -7.67 2.61 -3.77
CA PRO A 148 -8.25 1.31 -4.09
C PRO A 148 -7.28 0.14 -3.88
N VAL A 149 -5.97 0.33 -4.12
CA VAL A 149 -4.92 -0.67 -3.82
C VAL A 149 -4.91 -1.04 -2.33
N TYR A 150 -4.97 -0.03 -1.47
CA TYR A 150 -4.93 -0.22 -0.03
C TYR A 150 -6.22 -0.83 0.51
N LEU A 151 -7.38 -0.45 -0.05
CA LEU A 151 -8.65 -1.08 0.29
C LEU A 151 -8.65 -2.56 -0.09
N SER A 152 -8.15 -2.88 -1.29
CA SER A 152 -8.06 -4.26 -1.77
C SER A 152 -7.14 -5.10 -0.88
N PHE A 153 -6.01 -4.54 -0.46
CA PHE A 153 -5.10 -5.20 0.47
C PHE A 153 -5.72 -5.41 1.84
N MET A 154 -6.44 -4.41 2.38
CA MET A 154 -7.21 -4.56 3.62
C MET A 154 -8.28 -5.67 3.49
N GLY A 155 -8.93 -5.77 2.34
CA GLY A 155 -9.85 -6.87 2.02
C GLY A 155 -9.19 -8.24 2.12
N LEU A 156 -7.94 -8.40 1.65
CA LEU A 156 -7.21 -9.67 1.78
C LEU A 156 -6.94 -10.09 3.23
N LEU A 157 -6.85 -9.13 4.16
CA LEU A 157 -6.63 -9.40 5.58
C LEU A 157 -7.94 -9.76 6.29
N TRP A 158 -9.01 -9.04 5.98
CA TRP A 158 -10.30 -9.19 6.65
C TRP A 158 -11.15 -10.33 6.11
N PHE A 159 -11.12 -10.58 4.80
CA PHE A 159 -11.87 -11.68 4.18
C PHE A 159 -11.12 -13.01 4.34
N THR A 160 -10.97 -13.45 5.59
CA THR A 160 -10.50 -14.80 5.91
C THR A 160 -11.59 -15.60 6.60
N PRO A 161 -11.90 -16.82 6.13
CA PRO A 161 -12.91 -17.67 6.76
C PRO A 161 -12.48 -18.14 8.16
N VAL A 162 -11.17 -18.19 8.44
CA VAL A 162 -10.61 -18.60 9.73
C VAL A 162 -9.66 -17.53 10.24
N MET A 163 -10.09 -16.82 11.28
CA MET A 163 -9.28 -15.80 11.95
C MET A 163 -8.78 -16.33 13.28
N THR A 164 -7.47 -16.50 13.38
CA THR A 164 -6.74 -16.81 14.62
C THR A 164 -6.25 -15.52 15.30
N LEU A 165 -5.83 -15.63 16.56
CA LEU A 165 -5.38 -14.48 17.36
C LEU A 165 -4.16 -13.78 16.74
N ASP A 166 -3.19 -14.55 16.22
CA ASP A 166 -2.02 -14.03 15.51
C ASP A 166 -2.43 -13.27 14.23
N ARG A 167 -3.34 -13.82 13.43
CA ARG A 167 -3.85 -13.17 12.21
C ARG A 167 -4.64 -11.91 12.52
N ALA A 168 -5.40 -11.90 13.62
CA ALA A 168 -6.13 -10.70 14.05
C ALA A 168 -5.18 -9.60 14.53
N LEU A 169 -4.10 -9.96 15.22
CA LEU A 169 -3.04 -9.04 15.59
C LEU A 169 -2.38 -8.45 14.33
N LEU A 170 -2.03 -9.28 13.35
CA LEU A 170 -1.51 -8.81 12.05
C LEU A 170 -2.50 -7.88 11.37
N THR A 171 -3.76 -8.29 11.28
CA THR A 171 -4.84 -7.54 10.63
C THR A 171 -5.00 -6.18 11.30
N GLY A 172 -4.97 -6.10 12.62
CA GLY A 172 -5.02 -4.85 13.38
C GLY A 172 -3.84 -3.93 13.08
N ILE A 173 -2.61 -4.44 13.20
CA ILE A 173 -1.38 -3.66 12.95
C ILE A 173 -1.34 -3.15 11.51
N TRP A 174 -1.60 -4.03 10.54
CA TRP A 174 -1.55 -3.67 9.12
C TRP A 174 -2.71 -2.77 8.71
N THR A 175 -3.90 -2.92 9.31
CA THR A 175 -5.01 -1.98 9.11
C THR A 175 -4.61 -0.58 9.59
N ALA A 176 -4.11 -0.45 10.83
CA ALA A 176 -3.65 0.84 11.35
C ALA A 176 -2.55 1.46 10.46
N TYR A 177 -1.59 0.63 10.07
CA TYR A 177 -0.53 1.01 9.13
C TYR A 177 -1.07 1.50 7.79
N ILE A 178 -2.07 0.83 7.20
CA ILE A 178 -2.71 1.24 5.94
C ILE A 178 -3.37 2.62 6.08
N PHE A 179 -4.08 2.88 7.19
CA PHE A 179 -4.71 4.18 7.42
C PHE A 179 -3.67 5.30 7.54
N VAL A 180 -2.60 5.08 8.32
CA VAL A 180 -1.49 6.03 8.45
C VAL A 180 -0.78 6.24 7.12
N GLY A 181 -0.47 5.15 6.40
CA GLY A 181 0.19 5.19 5.10
C GLY A 181 -0.63 5.91 4.04
N SER A 182 -1.96 5.76 4.07
CA SER A 182 -2.90 6.48 3.18
C SER A 182 -2.82 7.98 3.41
N TYR A 183 -2.84 8.39 4.67
CA TYR A 183 -2.73 9.80 5.03
C TYR A 183 -1.40 10.39 4.57
N LEU A 184 -0.29 9.73 4.89
CA LEU A 184 1.05 10.19 4.51
C LEU A 184 1.25 10.21 2.99
N LYS A 185 0.65 9.27 2.27
CA LYS A 185 0.64 9.24 0.80
C LYS A 185 -0.13 10.42 0.23
N ASP A 186 -1.30 10.72 0.79
CA ASP A 186 -2.10 11.88 0.43
C ASP A 186 -1.32 13.20 0.60
N GLU A 187 -0.67 13.38 1.76
CA GLU A 187 0.19 14.55 2.03
C GLU A 187 1.29 14.68 0.98
N ARG A 188 1.97 13.57 0.71
CA ARG A 188 3.06 13.52 -0.26
C ARG A 188 2.62 13.86 -1.68
N LEU A 189 1.51 13.29 -2.13
CA LEU A 189 0.96 13.58 -3.46
C LEU A 189 0.47 15.02 -3.54
N SER A 190 -0.11 15.56 -2.46
CA SER A 190 -0.49 16.97 -2.40
C SER A 190 0.71 17.93 -2.45
N PHE A 191 1.89 17.48 -1.99
CA PHE A 191 3.14 18.23 -2.07
C PHE A 191 3.78 18.16 -3.47
N TYR A 192 3.92 16.96 -4.05
CA TYR A 192 4.61 16.78 -5.35
C TYR A 192 3.74 17.07 -6.57
N ILE A 193 2.44 16.76 -6.54
CA ILE A 193 1.52 17.05 -7.66
C ILE A 193 0.90 18.44 -7.49
N GLY A 194 0.69 18.88 -6.24
CA GLY A 194 0.15 20.21 -5.95
C GLY A 194 -1.36 20.33 -6.18
N LYS A 195 -1.78 21.43 -6.79
CA LYS A 195 -3.20 21.82 -6.95
C LYS A 195 -4.07 20.75 -7.63
N PRO A 196 -3.66 20.08 -8.73
CA PRO A 196 -4.48 19.05 -9.37
C PRO A 196 -4.88 17.91 -8.41
N TYR A 197 -3.96 17.52 -7.52
CA TYR A 197 -4.24 16.48 -6.53
C TYR A 197 -5.15 17.00 -5.41
N ARG A 198 -4.95 18.23 -4.94
CA ARG A 198 -5.82 18.84 -3.91
C ARG A 198 -7.26 18.99 -4.40
N ASP A 199 -7.45 19.39 -5.66
CA ASP A 199 -8.78 19.47 -6.29
C ASP A 199 -9.43 18.09 -6.40
N TYR A 200 -8.63 17.05 -6.66
CA TYR A 200 -9.07 15.66 -6.63
C TYR A 200 -9.47 15.19 -5.22
N GLN A 201 -8.69 15.52 -4.19
CA GLN A 201 -9.02 15.20 -2.78
C GLN A 201 -10.32 15.85 -2.28
N ALA A 202 -10.73 16.96 -2.89
CA ALA A 202 -12.02 17.60 -2.59
C ALA A 202 -13.22 16.85 -3.19
N LYS A 203 -13.02 16.15 -4.31
CA LYS A 203 -14.08 15.45 -5.03
C LYS A 203 -14.23 14.00 -4.58
N VAL A 204 -13.10 13.34 -4.29
CA VAL A 204 -13.02 11.88 -4.10
C VAL A 204 -12.55 11.55 -2.66
N PRO A 205 -13.31 10.75 -1.89
CA PRO A 205 -12.90 10.33 -0.55
C PRO A 205 -11.74 9.33 -0.61
N GLY A 206 -11.03 9.15 0.50
CA GLY A 206 -9.92 8.20 0.62
C GLY A 206 -10.39 6.75 0.44
N TYR A 207 -11.46 6.41 1.14
CA TYR A 207 -12.10 5.09 1.15
C TYR A 207 -13.63 5.24 1.05
N PRO A 208 -14.33 4.20 0.57
CA PRO A 208 -15.78 4.14 0.72
C PRO A 208 -16.13 4.20 2.22
N PHE A 209 -17.19 4.94 2.57
CA PHE A 209 -17.68 5.14 3.95
C PHE A 209 -16.83 6.02 4.89
N VAL A 210 -15.62 6.44 4.48
CA VAL A 210 -14.84 7.43 5.23
C VAL A 210 -15.20 8.84 4.76
N PHE A 211 -16.25 9.41 5.37
CA PHE A 211 -16.76 10.73 5.01
C PHE A 211 -16.03 11.88 5.72
N PHE A 212 -15.47 11.63 6.90
CA PHE A 212 -14.85 12.64 7.77
C PHE A 212 -13.37 12.36 8.04
N GLY A 213 -12.67 13.37 8.57
CA GLY A 213 -11.26 13.27 8.96
C GLY A 213 -10.28 13.39 7.79
N PRO A 214 -9.00 13.06 8.02
CA PRO A 214 -7.92 13.31 7.07
C PRO A 214 -8.06 12.51 5.76
N LEU A 215 -8.82 11.41 5.77
CA LEU A 215 -9.10 10.58 4.60
C LEU A 215 -10.48 10.85 3.99
N GLY A 216 -11.29 11.72 4.60
CA GLY A 216 -12.51 12.23 3.98
C GLY A 216 -12.22 13.21 2.83
N LYS A 217 -13.29 13.75 2.24
CA LYS A 217 -13.15 14.81 1.22
C LYS A 217 -12.57 16.06 1.87
N ARG A 218 -11.44 16.55 1.38
CA ARG A 218 -10.78 17.74 1.94
C ARG A 218 -11.13 18.98 1.14
N LYS A 219 -11.63 20.02 1.81
CA LYS A 219 -11.86 21.31 1.14
C LYS A 219 -10.53 21.84 0.60
N THR A 220 -10.53 22.26 -0.66
CA THR A 220 -9.40 22.97 -1.26
C THR A 220 -9.21 24.28 -0.50
N ARG A 221 -8.12 24.38 0.26
CA ARG A 221 -7.72 25.67 0.83
C ARG A 221 -7.28 26.52 -0.36
N ARG A 222 -8.13 27.48 -0.79
CA ARG A 222 -7.71 28.52 -1.74
C ARG A 222 -6.45 29.15 -1.14
N PRO A 223 -5.36 29.32 -1.91
CA PRO A 223 -4.25 30.13 -1.44
C PRO A 223 -4.83 31.51 -1.09
N ALA A 224 -4.50 32.02 0.10
CA ALA A 224 -4.86 33.38 0.47
C ALA A 224 -4.36 34.30 -0.64
N SER A 225 -5.27 35.09 -1.21
CA SER A 225 -4.95 36.11 -2.22
C SER A 225 -3.80 36.97 -1.72
N GLY A 226 -2.63 36.89 -2.35
CA GLY A 226 -1.53 37.81 -2.01
C GLY A 226 -0.08 37.37 -2.23
N THR A 227 0.24 36.31 -2.97
CA THR A 227 1.64 36.10 -3.38
C THR A 227 1.71 35.58 -4.82
N PRO A 228 2.26 36.35 -5.78
CA PRO A 228 2.42 35.88 -7.14
C PRO A 228 3.39 34.69 -7.15
N GLU A 229 2.93 33.61 -7.78
CA GLU A 229 3.68 32.39 -8.06
C GLU A 229 4.90 32.76 -8.91
N LYS A 230 6.09 32.79 -8.30
CA LYS A 230 7.34 32.91 -9.04
C LYS A 230 7.50 31.63 -9.86
N ILE A 231 7.15 31.73 -11.14
CA ILE A 231 7.56 30.81 -12.19
C ILE A 231 9.10 30.87 -12.25
N SER A 232 9.79 29.96 -11.56
CA SER A 232 11.21 29.72 -11.82
C SER A 232 11.32 28.68 -12.92
N VAL A 233 11.22 29.15 -14.17
CA VAL A 233 11.84 28.46 -15.29
C VAL A 233 13.34 28.67 -15.16
N SER A 234 14.04 27.64 -14.68
CA SER A 234 15.48 27.43 -14.92
C SER A 234 15.54 26.13 -15.74
N ARG A 235 15.77 26.13 -17.07
CA ARG A 235 17.07 26.32 -17.74
C ARG A 235 18.19 25.90 -16.77
N VAL A 236 18.74 24.70 -16.85
CA VAL A 236 19.68 24.17 -17.86
C VAL A 236 19.64 22.65 -17.82
#